data_AF-A0A8J7FCK4-F1
#
_entry.id   AF-A0A8J7FCK4-F1
#
_cell.length_a   1.000
_cell.length_b   1.000
_cell.length_c   1.000
_cell.angle_alpha   90.00
_cell.angle_beta   90.00
_cell.angle_gamma   90.00
#
_symmetry.space_group_name_H-M   'P 1'
#
loop_
_entity.id
_entity.type
_entity.pdbx_description
1 polymer ?
#
loop_
_entity_poly.entity_id
_entity_poly.type
_entity_poly.pdbx_seq_one_letter_code
_entity_poly.pdbx_strand_id
1 'polypeptide(L)'
;MNKPIRYYTNLDRGESGLLDGMVDKYGQRLEEISLKEKLFLVSNIAKDLGELAPGIIRDEIYVLAIHVSGSLKSHDQEGLLEALIAQIRSM
;
A
#
# COMPACT_ATOMS: atom_id res chain seq x y z
N MET A 1 -13.07 11.47 2.90
CA MET A 1 -11.98 12.10 3.67
C MET A 1 -10.90 11.05 3.92
N ASN A 2 -9.64 11.36 3.58
CA ASN A 2 -8.52 10.47 3.86
C ASN A 2 -8.25 10.41 5.38
N LYS A 3 -8.05 9.22 5.94
CA LYS A 3 -7.79 9.06 7.39
C LYS A 3 -6.28 9.21 7.67
N PRO A 4 -5.85 9.66 8.87
CA PRO A 4 -4.43 9.78 9.20
C PRO A 4 -3.75 8.42 9.26
N ILE A 5 -2.41 8.39 9.13
CA ILE A 5 -1.58 7.18 9.23
C ILE A 5 -1.92 6.40 10.50
N ARG A 6 -2.09 7.10 11.63
CA ARG A 6 -2.48 6.54 12.94
C ARG A 6 -3.78 5.72 12.92
N TYR A 7 -4.72 6.02 12.03
CA TYR A 7 -5.93 5.22 11.88
C TYR A 7 -5.64 3.82 11.30
N TYR A 8 -4.63 3.75 10.43
CA TYR A 8 -4.32 2.55 9.66
C TYR A 8 -3.25 1.68 10.33
N THR A 9 -2.52 2.22 11.31
CA THR A 9 -1.39 1.58 12.01
C THR A 9 -1.61 1.54 13.51
N ASN A 10 -0.87 0.68 14.24
CA ASN A 10 -0.93 0.60 15.70
C ASN A 10 -0.02 1.63 16.38
N LEU A 11 -0.03 2.89 15.93
CA LEU A 11 0.93 3.91 16.39
C LEU A 11 0.72 4.31 17.87
N ASP A 12 -0.43 4.00 18.46
CA ASP A 12 -0.74 4.33 19.86
C ASP A 12 -0.14 3.35 20.90
N ARG A 13 0.67 2.37 20.48
CA ARG A 13 1.33 1.42 21.39
C ARG A 13 2.57 1.96 22.10
N GLY A 14 2.88 3.25 21.97
CA GLY A 14 3.93 3.92 22.74
C GLY A 14 5.36 3.61 22.30
N GLU A 15 5.54 3.01 21.12
CA GLU A 15 6.88 2.84 20.53
C GLU A 15 7.22 4.04 19.65
N SER A 16 8.08 4.93 20.17
CA SER A 16 8.73 5.93 19.33
C SER A 16 9.54 5.21 18.25
N GLY A 17 9.08 5.31 17.00
CA GLY A 17 9.64 4.53 15.90
C GLY A 17 9.59 5.26 14.56
N LEU A 18 9.98 4.56 13.49
CA LEU A 18 10.01 5.10 12.13
C LEU A 18 8.68 5.76 11.72
N LEU A 19 7.54 5.23 12.17
CA LEU A 19 6.21 5.77 11.87
C LEU A 19 5.95 7.14 12.49
N ASP A 20 6.42 7.41 13.71
CA ASP A 20 6.29 8.74 14.32
C ASP A 20 7.16 9.75 13.57
N GLY A 21 8.41 9.38 13.26
CA GLY A 21 9.29 10.23 12.47
C GLY A 21 8.76 10.51 11.05
N MET A 22 8.01 9.58 10.46
CA MET A 22 7.33 9.79 9.18
C MET A 22 6.17 10.79 9.31
N VAL A 23 5.38 10.71 10.39
CA VAL A 23 4.30 11.68 10.65
C VAL A 23 4.87 13.08 10.83
N ASP A 24 5.95 13.22 11.61
CA ASP A 24 6.59 14.51 11.87
C ASP A 24 7.20 15.11 10.61
N LYS A 25 7.76 14.27 9.73
CA LYS A 25 8.47 14.72 8.52
C LYS A 25 7.59 14.92 7.29
N TYR A 26 6.51 14.16 7.15
CA TYR A 26 5.72 14.12 5.91
C TYR A 26 4.22 14.42 6.12
N GLY A 27 3.82 14.71 7.36
CA GLY A 27 2.45 14.98 7.75
C GLY A 27 1.66 13.73 8.11
N GLN A 28 0.57 13.94 8.86
CA GLN A 28 -0.25 12.86 9.39
C GLN A 28 -0.96 12.02 8.32
N ARG A 29 -1.02 12.50 7.06
CA ARG A 29 -1.60 11.77 5.91
C ARG A 29 -0.58 11.61 4.78
N LEU A 30 0.71 11.76 5.07
CA LEU A 30 1.76 11.83 4.05
C LEU A 30 1.42 12.91 3.00
N GLU A 31 0.86 14.05 3.42
CA GLU A 31 0.47 15.12 2.51
C GLU A 31 1.65 15.79 1.80
N GLU A 32 2.86 15.66 2.35
CA GLU A 32 4.07 16.32 1.82
C GLU A 32 4.83 15.50 0.77
N ILE A 33 4.40 14.26 0.49
CA ILE A 33 4.99 13.43 -0.58
C ILE A 33 4.06 13.32 -1.78
N SER A 34 4.67 13.20 -2.96
CA SER A 34 3.97 13.10 -4.25
C SER A 34 3.23 11.77 -4.43
N LEU A 35 2.28 11.73 -5.38
CA LEU A 35 1.61 10.50 -5.79
C LEU A 35 2.63 9.41 -6.21
N LYS A 36 3.68 9.79 -6.94
CA LYS A 36 4.72 8.86 -7.39
C LYS A 36 5.47 8.24 -6.21
N GLU A 37 5.81 9.03 -5.20
CA GLU A 37 6.46 8.53 -3.98
C GLU A 37 5.54 7.62 -3.17
N LYS A 38 4.24 7.95 -3.08
CA LYS A 38 3.24 7.07 -2.44
C LYS A 38 3.15 5.72 -3.13
N LEU A 39 3.02 5.71 -4.45
CA LEU A 39 2.96 4.47 -5.24
C LEU A 39 4.26 3.66 -5.12
N PHE A 40 5.42 4.33 -5.07
CA PHE A 40 6.70 3.68 -4.83
C PHE A 40 6.73 2.98 -3.46
N LEU A 41 6.31 3.66 -2.39
CA LEU A 41 6.23 3.06 -1.05
C LEU A 41 5.25 1.88 -1.03
N VAL A 42 4.06 2.03 -1.60
CA VAL A 42 3.06 0.95 -1.71
C VAL A 42 3.66 -0.28 -2.39
N SER A 43 4.37 -0.10 -3.52
CA SER A 43 4.96 -1.22 -4.25
C SER A 43 6.01 -1.99 -3.45
N ASN A 44 6.88 -1.29 -2.72
CA ASN A 44 7.91 -1.94 -1.89
C ASN A 44 7.29 -2.67 -0.69
N ILE A 45 6.35 -2.02 0.02
CA ILE A 45 5.68 -2.63 1.17
C ILE A 45 4.87 -3.85 0.75
N ALA A 46 4.12 -3.77 -0.36
CA ALA A 46 3.35 -4.90 -0.87
C ALA A 46 4.24 -6.07 -1.29
N LYS A 47 5.40 -5.79 -1.88
CA LYS A 47 6.40 -6.81 -2.22
C LYS A 47 6.91 -7.52 -0.97
N ASP A 48 7.39 -6.77 0.03
CA ASP A 48 7.95 -7.35 1.26
C ASP A 48 6.90 -8.18 2.01
N LEU A 49 5.67 -7.67 2.13
CA LEU A 49 4.56 -8.43 2.73
C LEU A 49 4.22 -9.70 1.94
N GLY A 50 4.29 -9.64 0.60
CA GLY A 50 4.07 -10.78 -0.27
C GLY A 50 5.14 -11.87 -0.12
N GLU A 51 6.41 -11.50 0.06
CA GLU A 51 7.50 -12.45 0.30
C GLU A 51 7.36 -13.18 1.65
N LEU A 52 6.75 -12.54 2.63
CA LEU A 52 6.47 -13.12 3.95
C LEU A 52 5.17 -13.93 4.01
N ALA A 53 4.27 -13.74 3.04
CA ALA A 53 2.98 -14.41 3.03
C ALA A 53 3.13 -15.90 2.65
N PRO A 54 2.41 -16.82 3.32
CA PRO A 54 2.49 -18.24 2.97
C PRO A 54 1.82 -18.52 1.62
N GLY A 55 2.44 -19.40 0.83
CA GLY A 55 1.87 -19.92 -0.41
C GLY A 55 2.71 -19.61 -1.65
N ILE A 56 2.16 -19.95 -2.80
CA ILE A 56 2.78 -19.71 -4.11
C ILE A 56 1.79 -18.89 -4.94
N ILE A 57 2.30 -17.87 -5.65
CA ILE A 57 1.51 -17.11 -6.61
C ILE A 57 1.28 -18.00 -7.82
N ARG A 58 0.01 -18.20 -8.21
CA ARG A 58 -0.36 -19.02 -9.35
C ARG A 58 0.05 -18.35 -10.67
N ASP A 59 0.43 -19.13 -11.67
CA ASP A 59 0.91 -18.63 -12.97
C ASP A 59 -0.08 -17.67 -13.65
N GLU A 60 -1.38 -17.94 -13.57
CA GLU A 60 -2.41 -17.08 -14.13
C GLU A 60 -2.44 -15.68 -13.48
N ILE A 61 -2.01 -15.56 -12.23
CA ILE A 61 -1.94 -14.27 -11.52
C ILE A 61 -0.73 -13.46 -11.99
N TYR A 62 0.39 -14.10 -12.32
CA TYR A 62 1.52 -13.41 -12.96
C TYR A 62 1.14 -12.83 -14.33
N VAL A 63 0.42 -13.61 -15.14
CA VAL A 63 -0.09 -13.15 -16.44
C VAL A 63 -1.09 -12.00 -16.27
N LEU A 64 -2.00 -12.11 -15.30
CA LEU A 64 -2.94 -11.04 -14.97
C LEU A 64 -2.23 -9.74 -14.58
N ALA A 65 -1.19 -9.82 -13.75
CA ALA A 65 -0.43 -8.63 -13.32
C ALA A 65 0.19 -7.87 -14.50
N ILE A 66 0.68 -8.59 -15.52
CA ILE A 66 1.20 -7.98 -16.76
C ILE A 66 0.10 -7.23 -17.51
N HIS A 67 -1.07 -7.85 -17.69
CA HIS A 67 -2.21 -7.21 -18.37
C HIS A 67 -2.73 -5.99 -17.59
N VAL A 68 -2.83 -6.09 -16.27
CA VAL A 68 -3.24 -4.97 -15.41
C VAL A 68 -2.28 -3.80 -15.61
N SER A 69 -0.96 -4.03 -15.57
CA SER A 69 0.04 -2.98 -15.73
C SER A 69 0.03 -2.35 -17.14
N GLY A 70 -0.10 -3.16 -18.19
CA GLY A 70 0.08 -2.71 -19.58
C GLY A 70 -1.19 -2.29 -20.31
N SER A 71 -2.38 -2.73 -19.87
CA SER A 71 -3.63 -2.58 -20.64
C SER A 71 -4.78 -1.93 -19.87
N LEU A 72 -4.73 -1.94 -18.54
CA LEU A 72 -5.78 -1.33 -17.72
C LEU A 72 -5.59 0.19 -17.63
N LYS A 73 -6.69 0.94 -17.69
CA LYS A 73 -6.63 2.41 -17.54
C LYS A 73 -6.22 2.78 -16.12
N SER A 74 -5.54 3.91 -15.96
CA SER A 74 -5.03 4.35 -14.65
C SER A 74 -6.10 4.45 -13.56
N HIS A 75 -7.30 4.96 -13.87
CA HIS A 75 -8.39 5.03 -12.88
C HIS A 75 -8.90 3.65 -12.44
N ASP A 76 -8.96 2.70 -13.36
CA ASP A 76 -9.35 1.32 -13.05
C ASP A 76 -8.25 0.61 -12.23
N GLN A 77 -6.97 0.91 -12.51
CA GLN A 77 -5.83 0.44 -11.71
C GLN A 77 -5.88 1.01 -10.28
N GLU A 78 -6.18 2.29 -10.12
CA GLU A 78 -6.36 2.94 -8.81
C GLU A 78 -7.51 2.31 -8.02
N GLY A 79 -8.66 2.08 -8.67
CA GLY A 79 -9.80 1.40 -8.05
C GLY A 79 -9.50 -0.06 -7.67
N LEU A 80 -8.80 -0.80 -8.52
CA LEU A 80 -8.35 -2.15 -8.22
C LEU A 80 -7.38 -2.18 -7.03
N LEU A 81 -6.44 -1.23 -6.97
CA LEU A 81 -5.52 -1.09 -5.85
C LEU A 81 -6.27 -0.85 -4.53
N GLU A 82 -7.26 0.06 -4.52
CA GLU A 82 -8.09 0.32 -3.34
C GLU A 82 -8.85 -0.95 -2.89
N ALA A 83 -9.48 -1.65 -3.84
CA ALA A 83 -10.22 -2.88 -3.55
C ALA A 83 -9.33 -3.99 -2.95
N LEU A 84 -8.14 -4.20 -3.51
CA LEU A 84 -7.20 -5.21 -3.02
C LEU A 84 -6.68 -4.87 -1.62
N ILE A 85 -6.31 -3.61 -1.35
CA ILE A 85 -5.87 -3.17 -0.01
C ILE A 85 -6.98 -3.38 1.01
N ALA A 86 -8.23 -3.07 0.66
CA ALA A 86 -9.37 -3.27 1.55
C ALA A 86 -9.58 -4.76 1.88
N GLN A 87 -9.50 -5.64 0.88
CA GLN A 87 -9.64 -7.09 1.08
C GLN A 87 -8.52 -7.65 1.96
N ILE A 88 -7.26 -7.28 1.69
CA ILE A 88 -6.10 -7.73 2.49
C ILE A 88 -6.26 -7.38 3.98
N ARG A 89 -6.79 -6.20 4.31
CA ARG A 89 -7.01 -5.77 5.70
C ARG A 89 -8.20 -6.45 6.39
N SER A 90 -9.09 -7.09 5.62
CA SER A 90 -10.28 -7.79 6.13
C SER A 90 -10.08 -9.29 6.31
N MET A 91 -8.95 -9.83 5.81
CA MET A 91 -8.52 -11.21 6.02
C MET A 91 -7.96 -11.41 7.42
#